data_AF-A0A348MTY1-F1
#
_entry.id   AF-A0A348MTY1-F1
#
_cell.length_a   1.000
_cell.length_b   1.000
_cell.length_c   1.000
_cell.angle_alpha   90.00
_cell.angle_beta   90.00
_cell.angle_gamma   90.00
#
_symmetry.space_group_name_H-M   'P 1'
#
loop_
_entity.id
_entity.type
_entity.pdbx_description
1 polymer ?
#
loop_
_entity_poly.entity_id
_entity_poly.type
_entity_poly.pdbx_seq_one_letter_code
_entity_poly.pdbx_strand_id
1 'polypeptide(L)'
;MNEIITILNTPVFSILEQTFTVGKLIAAPTAVLIGVILIKWLARLIVRKLIKQEANPDVVHLIKRIFYIVAILVLAVTTLDFLNVPITAFAFLSGAVAIGFGFGAQNIINNFISGW
;
A
#
# COMPACT_ATOMS: atom_id res chain seq x y z
N MET A 1 -5.94 16.96 30.17
CA MET A 1 -5.67 17.13 28.73
C MET A 1 -4.17 17.20 28.45
N ASN A 2 -3.44 18.10 29.13
CA ASN A 2 -2.00 18.31 28.86
C ASN A 2 -1.13 17.08 29.14
N GLU A 3 -1.40 16.33 30.20
CA GLU A 3 -0.62 15.12 30.54
C GLU A 3 -0.71 14.02 29.46
N ILE A 4 -1.89 13.84 28.83
CA ILE A 4 -2.10 12.85 27.76
C ILE A 4 -1.25 13.22 26.53
N ILE A 5 -1.21 14.51 26.19
CA ILE A 5 -0.41 15.01 25.07
C ILE A 5 1.09 14.82 25.37
N THR A 6 1.51 15.03 26.61
CA THR A 6 2.90 14.78 27.03
C THR A 6 3.27 13.31 26.88
N ILE A 7 2.43 12.38 27.33
CA ILE A 7 2.66 10.93 27.21
C ILE A 7 2.71 10.49 25.74
N LEU A 8 1.82 11.02 24.90
CA LEU A 8 1.77 10.70 23.46
C LEU A 8 3.01 11.20 22.70
N ASN A 9 3.60 12.30 23.14
CA ASN A 9 4.79 12.88 22.52
C ASN A 9 6.11 12.33 23.09
N THR A 10 6.05 11.45 24.10
CA THR A 10 7.25 10.80 24.64
C THR A 10 7.93 9.98 23.54
N PRO A 11 9.22 10.24 23.23
CA PRO A 11 9.97 9.44 22.28
C PRO A 11 10.28 8.07 22.89
N VAL A 12 10.02 7.00 22.13
CA VAL A 12 10.29 5.62 22.56
C VAL A 12 11.61 5.14 21.98
N PHE A 13 11.83 5.36 20.68
CA PHE A 13 13.07 5.03 20.00
C PHE A 13 13.28 5.94 18.79
N SER A 14 14.51 6.01 18.29
CA SER A 14 14.84 6.72 17.06
C SER A 14 15.51 5.78 16.06
N ILE A 15 15.13 5.89 14.80
CA ILE A 15 15.73 5.14 13.68
C ILE A 15 16.02 6.15 12.58
N LEU A 16 17.26 6.21 12.08
CA LEU A 16 17.64 7.09 10.96
C LEU A 16 17.17 8.54 11.17
N GLU A 17 17.47 9.10 12.36
CA GLU A 17 17.08 10.46 12.78
C GLU A 17 15.58 10.70 12.96
N GLN A 18 14.75 9.66 12.86
CA GLN A 18 13.31 9.77 13.08
C GLN A 18 12.90 9.28 14.45
N THR A 19 12.28 10.16 15.23
CA THR A 19 11.73 9.83 16.53
C THR A 19 10.35 9.19 16.40
N PHE A 20 10.24 7.97 16.90
CA PHE A 20 8.98 7.27 17.08
C PHE A 20 8.46 7.56 18.47
N THR A 21 7.31 8.23 18.53
CA THR A 21 6.63 8.55 19.80
C THR A 21 5.60 7.47 20.15
N VAL A 22 5.19 7.42 21.42
CA VAL A 22 4.11 6.53 21.87
C VAL A 22 2.84 6.76 21.04
N GLY A 23 2.54 8.02 20.72
CA GLY A 23 1.40 8.38 19.87
C GLY A 23 1.49 7.77 18.47
N LYS A 24 2.66 7.81 17.82
CA LYS A 24 2.85 7.17 16.51
C LYS A 24 2.71 5.65 16.57
N LEU A 25 3.21 5.02 17.63
CA LEU A 25 3.13 3.57 17.83
C LEU A 25 1.69 3.07 18.03
N ILE A 26 0.81 3.89 18.59
CA ILE A 26 -0.62 3.57 18.71
C ILE A 26 -1.35 3.97 17.42
N ALA A 27 -1.11 5.18 16.92
CA ALA A 27 -1.82 5.74 15.79
C ALA A 27 -1.60 4.94 14.50
N ALA A 28 -0.39 4.44 14.21
CA ALA A 28 -0.12 3.72 12.97
C ALA A 28 -0.88 2.37 12.89
N PRO A 29 -0.82 1.46 13.89
CA PRO A 29 -1.66 0.27 13.90
C PRO A 29 -3.16 0.59 13.85
N THR A 30 -3.61 1.61 14.58
CA THR A 30 -5.02 2.04 14.53
C THR A 30 -5.41 2.53 13.13
N ALA A 31 -4.59 3.34 12.49
CA ALA A 31 -4.82 3.82 11.12
C ALA A 31 -4.85 2.67 10.11
N VAL A 32 -3.95 1.68 10.24
CA VAL A 32 -3.96 0.47 9.41
C VAL A 32 -5.23 -0.34 9.61
N LEU A 33 -5.66 -0.55 10.86
CA LEU A 33 -6.91 -1.27 11.16
C LEU A 33 -8.12 -0.58 10.54
N ILE A 34 -8.25 0.74 10.75
CA ILE A 34 -9.32 1.56 10.15
C ILE A 34 -9.25 1.50 8.63
N GLY A 35 -8.05 1.63 8.06
CA GLY A 35 -7.81 1.53 6.63
C GLY A 35 -8.28 0.20 6.04
N VAL A 36 -7.92 -0.93 6.67
CA VAL A 36 -8.36 -2.26 6.23
C VAL A 36 -9.89 -2.40 6.30
N ILE A 37 -10.52 -1.90 7.35
CA ILE A 37 -11.99 -1.90 7.49
C ILE A 37 -12.62 -1.07 6.35
N LEU A 38 -12.09 0.12 6.08
CA LEU A 38 -12.55 0.99 5.00
C LEU A 38 -12.38 0.33 3.63
N ILE A 39 -11.23 -0.29 3.35
CA ILE A 39 -10.96 -1.02 2.11
C ILE A 39 -11.98 -2.14 1.92
N LYS A 40 -12.22 -2.95 2.97
CA LYS A 40 -13.23 -4.02 2.91
C LYS A 40 -14.64 -3.48 2.67
N TRP A 41 -14.97 -2.33 3.26
CA TRP A 41 -16.26 -1.68 3.05
C TRP A 41 -16.41 -1.17 1.61
N LEU A 42 -15.42 -0.44 1.08
CA LEU A 42 -15.39 0.04 -0.29
C LEU A 42 -15.41 -1.09 -1.32
N ALA A 43 -14.63 -2.15 -1.11
CA ALA A 43 -14.64 -3.33 -1.98
C ALA A 43 -16.03 -3.96 -2.06
N ARG A 44 -16.77 -4.02 -0.94
CA ARG A 44 -18.16 -4.51 -0.94
C ARG A 44 -19.08 -3.61 -1.76
N LEU A 45 -18.92 -2.29 -1.69
CA LEU A 45 -19.71 -1.35 -2.50
C LEU A 45 -19.44 -1.51 -3.99
N ILE A 46 -18.16 -1.62 -4.38
CA ILE A 46 -17.74 -1.83 -5.77
C ILE A 46 -18.34 -3.14 -6.31
N VAL A 47 -18.15 -4.24 -5.58
CA VAL A 47 -18.67 -5.56 -5.99
C VAL A 47 -20.20 -5.55 -6.10
N ARG A 48 -20.91 -4.97 -5.13
CA ARG A 48 -22.37 -4.85 -5.19
C ARG A 48 -22.84 -4.07 -6.41
N LYS A 49 -22.15 -2.96 -6.74
CA LYS A 49 -22.47 -2.14 -7.91
C LYS A 49 -22.26 -2.93 -9.21
N LEU A 50 -21.15 -3.67 -9.33
CA LEU A 50 -20.84 -4.48 -10.51
C LEU A 50 -21.85 -5.63 -10.70
N ILE A 51 -22.21 -6.32 -9.63
CA ILE A 51 -23.21 -7.40 -9.68
C ILE A 51 -24.58 -6.84 -10.10
N LYS A 52 -24.97 -5.67 -9.58
CA LYS A 52 -26.22 -4.99 -9.97
C LYS A 52 -26.23 -4.58 -11.45
N GLN A 53 -25.06 -4.40 -12.06
CA GLN A 53 -24.89 -4.12 -13.48
C GLN A 53 -24.75 -5.38 -14.34
N GLU A 54 -25.01 -6.56 -13.78
CA GLU A 54 -24.92 -7.86 -14.46
C GLU A 54 -23.53 -8.13 -15.07
N ALA A 55 -22.47 -7.56 -14.45
CA ALA A 55 -21.10 -7.79 -14.90
C ALA A 55 -20.70 -9.26 -14.76
N ASN A 56 -19.90 -9.77 -15.71
CA ASN A 56 -19.38 -11.14 -15.69
C ASN A 56 -18.63 -11.42 -14.36
N PRO A 57 -18.92 -12.53 -13.66
CA PRO A 57 -18.22 -12.93 -12.43
C PRO A 57 -16.69 -12.87 -12.50
N ASP A 58 -16.09 -13.21 -13.63
CA ASP A 58 -14.63 -13.16 -13.83
C ASP A 58 -14.10 -11.73 -13.74
N VAL A 59 -14.82 -10.79 -14.38
CA VAL A 59 -14.50 -9.36 -14.36
C VAL A 59 -14.67 -8.80 -12.94
N VAL A 60 -15.72 -9.22 -12.22
CA VAL A 60 -15.92 -8.81 -10.82
C VAL A 60 -14.77 -9.28 -9.94
N HIS A 61 -14.30 -10.52 -10.11
CA HIS A 61 -13.17 -11.04 -9.35
C HIS A 61 -11.87 -10.29 -9.67
N LEU A 62 -11.61 -10.04 -10.95
CA LEU A 62 -10.43 -9.30 -11.41
C LEU A 62 -10.43 -7.86 -10.86
N ILE A 63 -11.54 -7.13 -10.98
CA ILE A 63 -11.65 -5.76 -10.47
C ILE A 63 -11.47 -5.74 -8.95
N LYS A 64 -12.11 -6.68 -8.23
CA LYS A 64 -11.94 -6.80 -6.78
C LYS A 64 -10.46 -7.01 -6.43
N ARG A 65 -9.75 -7.91 -7.13
CA ARG A 65 -8.33 -8.19 -6.89
C ARG A 65 -7.46 -6.96 -7.13
N ILE A 66 -7.63 -6.28 -8.28
CA ILE A 66 -6.87 -5.06 -8.61
C ILE A 66 -7.14 -3.98 -7.55
N PHE A 67 -8.41 -3.77 -7.18
CA PHE A 67 -8.76 -2.81 -6.13
C PHE A 67 -8.04 -3.10 -4.82
N TYR A 68 -8.04 -4.36 -4.34
CA TYR A 68 -7.33 -4.70 -3.10
C TYR A 68 -5.83 -4.45 -3.19
N ILE A 69 -5.20 -4.81 -4.32
CA ILE A 69 -3.75 -4.57 -4.51
C ILE A 69 -3.45 -3.08 -4.41
N VAL A 70 -4.17 -2.24 -5.17
CA VAL A 70 -3.96 -0.80 -5.19
C VAL A 70 -4.27 -0.19 -3.82
N ALA A 71 -5.38 -0.57 -3.20
CA ALA A 71 -5.80 0.00 -1.92
C ALA A 71 -4.83 -0.36 -0.77
N ILE A 72 -4.29 -1.58 -0.76
CA ILE A 72 -3.26 -1.98 0.21
C ILE A 72 -1.97 -1.21 -0.03
N LEU A 73 -1.55 -1.02 -1.29
CA LEU A 73 -0.37 -0.21 -1.61
C LEU A 73 -0.53 1.24 -1.13
N VAL A 74 -1.68 1.86 -1.39
CA VAL A 74 -1.98 3.22 -0.92
C VAL A 74 -1.96 3.29 0.60
N LEU A 75 -2.59 2.33 1.28
CA LEU A 75 -2.58 2.27 2.75
C LEU A 75 -1.15 2.12 3.30
N ALA A 76 -0.33 1.26 2.69
CA ALA A 76 1.05 1.05 3.10
C ALA A 76 1.88 2.32 2.93
N VAL A 77 1.85 2.95 1.74
CA VAL A 77 2.58 4.19 1.46
C VAL A 77 2.13 5.31 2.40
N THR A 78 0.82 5.46 2.62
CA THR A 78 0.29 6.49 3.52
C THR A 78 0.70 6.26 4.97
N THR A 79 0.72 5.00 5.42
CA THR A 79 1.17 4.64 6.78
C THR A 79 2.66 4.91 6.95
N LEU A 80 3.48 4.57 5.95
CA LEU A 80 4.91 4.83 5.98
C LEU A 80 5.21 6.32 5.99
N ASP A 81 4.54 7.10 5.14
CA ASP A 81 4.67 8.56 5.09
C ASP A 81 4.23 9.22 6.41
N PHE A 82 3.12 8.76 7.01
CA PHE A 82 2.70 9.20 8.34
C PHE A 82 3.75 8.92 9.44
N LEU A 83 4.47 7.81 9.32
CA LEU A 83 5.58 7.47 10.21
C LEU A 83 6.89 8.20 9.84
N ASN A 84 6.86 9.04 8.79
CA ASN A 84 7.99 9.70 8.13
C ASN A 84 9.01 8.73 7.48
N VAL A 85 8.71 7.44 7.35
CA VAL A 85 9.63 6.47 6.73
C VAL A 85 9.88 6.86 5.26
N PRO A 86 11.15 6.93 4.79
CA PRO A 86 11.47 7.42 3.46
C PRO A 86 10.97 6.46 2.36
N ILE A 87 9.79 6.76 1.80
CA ILE A 87 9.18 5.99 0.70
C ILE A 87 9.99 6.07 -0.60
N THR A 88 10.80 7.11 -0.75
CA THR A 88 11.70 7.32 -1.90
C THR A 88 12.74 6.21 -2.03
N ALA A 89 13.20 5.63 -0.92
CA ALA A 89 14.12 4.50 -0.93
C ALA A 89 13.47 3.25 -1.56
N PHE A 90 12.19 2.99 -1.25
CA PHE A 90 11.44 1.90 -1.87
C PHE A 90 11.14 2.17 -3.35
N ALA A 91 10.86 3.43 -3.73
CA ALA A 91 10.68 3.81 -5.13
C ALA A 91 11.98 3.64 -5.95
N PHE A 92 13.13 3.98 -5.37
CA PHE A 92 14.43 3.73 -5.97
C PHE A 92 14.71 2.24 -6.11
N LEU A 93 14.51 1.46 -5.04
CA LEU A 93 14.72 0.01 -5.06
C LEU A 93 13.80 -0.69 -6.06
N SER A 94 12.51 -0.35 -6.09
CA SER A 94 11.56 -0.92 -7.04
C SER A 94 11.89 -0.53 -8.48
N GLY A 95 12.36 0.70 -8.72
CA GLY A 95 12.89 1.13 -10.00
C GLY A 95 14.09 0.30 -10.45
N ALA A 96 15.06 0.07 -9.56
CA ALA A 96 16.21 -0.78 -9.85
C ALA A 96 15.81 -2.23 -10.17
N VAL A 97 14.86 -2.79 -9.39
CA VAL A 97 14.30 -4.13 -9.65
C VAL A 97 13.57 -4.19 -10.99
N ALA A 98 12.77 -3.17 -11.33
CA ALA A 98 12.05 -3.11 -12.60
C ALA A 98 12.99 -3.04 -13.80
N ILE A 99 14.09 -2.27 -13.69
CA ILE A 99 15.14 -2.20 -14.70
C ILE A 99 15.84 -3.55 -14.83
N GLY A 100 16.24 -4.17 -13.71
CA GLY A 100 16.89 -5.49 -13.72
C GLY A 100 15.99 -6.58 -14.32
N PHE A 101 14.70 -6.56 -14.00
CA PHE A 101 13.70 -7.45 -14.60
C PHE A 101 13.55 -7.17 -16.10
N GLY A 102 13.50 -5.91 -16.52
CA GLY A 102 13.45 -5.53 -17.94
C GLY A 102 14.64 -6.06 -18.74
N PHE A 103 15.86 -5.99 -18.18
CA PHE A 103 17.05 -6.56 -18.81
C PHE A 103 17.02 -8.10 -18.80
N GLY A 104 16.61 -8.74 -17.71
CA GLY A 104 16.53 -10.20 -17.63
C GLY A 104 15.45 -10.82 -18.52
N ALA A 105 14.33 -10.12 -18.68
CA ALA A 105 13.23 -10.51 -19.56
C ALA A 105 13.45 -10.07 -21.02
N GLN A 106 14.53 -9.34 -21.32
CA GLN A 106 14.78 -8.75 -22.64
C GLN A 106 14.72 -9.80 -23.75
N ASN A 107 15.37 -10.96 -23.56
CA ASN A 107 15.34 -12.03 -24.57
C ASN A 107 13.94 -12.62 -24.78
N ILE A 108 13.14 -12.77 -23.71
CA ILE A 108 11.76 -13.30 -23.81
C ILE A 108 10.86 -12.30 -24.55
N ILE A 109 10.96 -11.02 -24.20
CA ILE A 109 10.21 -9.93 -24.83
C ILE A 109 10.62 -9.78 -26.30
N ASN A 110 11.93 -9.78 -26.57
CA ASN A 110 12.47 -9.69 -27.93
C ASN A 110 11.95 -10.83 -28.79
N ASN A 111 11.98 -12.05 -28.27
CA ASN A 111 11.51 -13.18 -29.03
C ASN A 111 9.97 -13.13 -29.24
N PHE A 112 9.19 -12.69 -28.23
CA PHE A 112 7.73 -12.49 -28.36
C PHE A 112 7.39 -11.44 -29.43
N ILE A 113 8.19 -10.36 -29.53
CA ILE A 113 8.05 -9.34 -30.57
C ILE A 113 8.52 -9.87 -31.94
N SER A 114 9.61 -10.64 -31.97
CA SER A 114 10.19 -11.19 -33.21
C SER A 114 9.42 -12.38 -33.77
N GLY A 115 8.38 -12.84 -33.07
CA GLY A 115 7.46 -13.85 -33.59
C GLY A 115 8.07 -15.24 -33.65
N TRP A 116 8.68 -15.69 -32.55
CA TRP A 116 8.43 -17.09 -32.20
C TRP A 116 6.96 -17.29 -31.80
#